data_AF-A0A257J0Q6-F1
#
_entry.id   AF-A0A257J0Q6-F1
#
_cell.length_a   1.000
_cell.length_b   1.000
_cell.length_c   1.000
_cell.angle_alpha   90.00
_cell.angle_beta   90.00
_cell.angle_gamma   90.00
#
_symmetry.space_group_name_H-M   'P 1'
#
loop_
_entity.id
_entity.type
_entity.pdbx_description
1 polymer ?
#
loop_
_entity_poly.entity_id
_entity_poly.type
_entity_poly.pdbx_seq_one_letter_code
_entity_poly.pdbx_strand_id
1 'polypeptide(L)'
;MSQISQMSAPARRMTAQRLAITGVATCLIVGLSLAPFADGIIMLAGRAHLHAPDIGVFQRLPLAIKMHLLAAVGAVILGAALMWVRKGRTFHRVAGWTWVSLVSLVAGSSIFITQLNHGHWSLLHLFTGWTLLMLPLAVFAAKRRNVERHRRTMMGLFYGGFVINGFIAMIPGRTVWQLFFG
;
A
#
# COMPACT_ATOMS: atom_id res chain seq x y z
N MET A 1 27.46 17.98 -45.94
CA MET A 1 26.35 18.03 -44.96
C MET A 1 26.10 16.61 -44.45
N SER A 2 26.53 16.31 -43.22
CA SER A 2 26.63 14.96 -42.65
C SER A 2 25.35 14.57 -41.89
N GLN A 3 24.67 13.52 -42.36
CA GLN A 3 23.48 12.90 -41.78
C GLN A 3 23.90 11.85 -40.73
N ILE A 4 24.45 12.27 -39.59
CA ILE A 4 24.80 11.36 -38.48
C ILE A 4 24.24 11.94 -37.17
N SER A 5 22.98 11.62 -36.82
CA SER A 5 22.49 11.50 -35.42
C SER A 5 20.98 11.30 -35.35
N GLN A 6 20.49 10.13 -35.75
CA GLN A 6 19.15 9.64 -35.38
C GLN A 6 19.25 8.13 -35.13
N MET A 7 20.15 7.68 -34.24
CA MET A 7 20.09 6.31 -33.71
C MET A 7 19.19 6.32 -32.48
N SER A 8 17.91 6.00 -32.67
CA SER A 8 17.01 5.61 -31.59
C SER A 8 17.49 4.29 -30.99
N ALA A 9 17.89 4.29 -29.71
CA ALA A 9 18.23 3.06 -29.00
C ALA A 9 16.99 2.12 -28.95
N PRO A 10 17.15 0.81 -29.21
CA PRO A 10 16.04 -0.12 -29.16
C PRO A 10 15.53 -0.28 -27.72
N ALA A 11 14.23 -0.07 -27.51
CA ALA A 11 13.56 -0.38 -26.25
C ALA A 11 13.74 -1.87 -25.95
N ARG A 12 14.47 -2.21 -24.88
CA ARG A 12 14.75 -3.58 -24.47
C ARG A 12 13.44 -4.29 -24.08
N ARG A 13 12.81 -4.99 -25.01
CA ARG A 13 11.66 -5.87 -24.72
C ARG A 13 12.16 -6.97 -23.78
N MET A 14 11.69 -6.97 -22.53
CA MET A 14 11.80 -8.16 -21.68
C MET A 14 11.03 -9.28 -22.37
N THR A 15 11.71 -10.38 -22.71
CA THR A 15 11.07 -11.56 -23.27
C THR A 15 10.18 -12.20 -22.21
N ALA A 16 9.03 -12.75 -22.60
CA ALA A 16 8.09 -13.42 -21.69
C ALA A 16 8.77 -14.49 -20.83
N GLN A 17 9.78 -15.16 -21.39
CA GLN A 17 10.64 -16.12 -20.72
C GLN A 17 11.46 -15.51 -19.56
N ARG A 18 12.04 -14.31 -19.75
CA ARG A 18 12.75 -13.61 -18.66
C ARG A 18 11.80 -13.20 -17.55
N LEU A 19 10.61 -12.72 -17.89
CA LEU A 19 9.58 -12.37 -16.91
C LEU A 19 9.12 -13.61 -16.12
N ALA A 20 8.90 -14.73 -16.80
CA ALA A 20 8.53 -16.00 -16.19
C ALA A 20 9.62 -16.52 -15.24
N ILE A 21 10.89 -16.51 -15.67
CA ILE A 21 12.03 -16.94 -14.85
C ILE A 21 12.17 -16.06 -13.61
N THR A 22 12.08 -14.74 -13.75
CA THR A 22 12.11 -13.83 -12.59
C THR A 22 10.92 -14.02 -11.67
N GLY A 23 9.72 -14.30 -12.22
CA GLY A 23 8.52 -14.56 -11.43
C GLY A 23 8.66 -15.84 -10.60
N VAL A 24 9.10 -16.94 -11.23
CA VAL A 24 9.34 -18.23 -10.56
C VAL A 24 10.41 -18.09 -9.48
N ALA A 25 11.54 -17.45 -9.78
CA ALA A 25 12.61 -17.23 -8.80
C ALA A 25 12.12 -16.39 -7.61
N THR A 26 11.32 -15.35 -7.85
CA THR A 26 10.76 -14.51 -6.78
C THR A 26 9.80 -15.31 -5.90
N CYS A 27 8.88 -16.08 -6.49
CA CYS A 27 7.97 -16.94 -5.75
C CYS A 27 8.71 -18.01 -4.93
N LEU A 28 9.77 -18.61 -5.49
CA LEU A 28 10.61 -19.58 -4.78
C LEU A 28 11.33 -18.96 -3.58
N ILE A 29 11.95 -17.79 -3.76
CA ILE A 29 12.65 -17.08 -2.68
C ILE A 29 11.67 -16.70 -1.57
N VAL A 30 10.50 -16.14 -1.93
CA VAL A 30 9.46 -15.79 -0.96
C VAL A 30 8.95 -17.04 -0.24
N GLY A 31 8.66 -18.12 -0.97
CA GLY A 31 8.19 -19.38 -0.40
C GLY A 31 9.20 -19.99 0.57
N LEU A 32 10.48 -20.08 0.18
CA LEU A 32 11.56 -20.59 1.04
C LEU A 32 11.81 -19.70 2.26
N SER A 33 11.64 -18.38 2.14
CA SER A 33 11.79 -17.43 3.25
C SER A 33 10.67 -17.54 4.29
N LEU A 34 9.47 -17.95 3.86
CA LEU A 34 8.31 -18.14 4.73
C LEU A 34 8.21 -19.55 5.32
N ALA A 35 8.87 -20.54 4.70
CA ALA A 35 8.83 -21.95 5.12
C ALA A 35 9.14 -22.17 6.62
N PRO A 36 10.15 -21.52 7.23
CA PRO A 36 10.45 -21.71 8.66
C PRO A 36 9.34 -21.22 9.60
N PHE A 37 8.43 -20.38 9.11
CA PHE A 37 7.32 -19.79 9.88
C PHE A 37 5.96 -20.36 9.48
N ALA A 38 5.92 -21.25 8.48
CA ALA A 38 4.70 -21.74 7.87
C ALA A 38 3.82 -22.51 8.87
N ASP A 39 4.41 -23.40 9.69
CA ASP A 39 3.64 -24.21 10.64
C ASP A 39 2.93 -23.37 11.71
N GLY A 40 3.59 -22.32 12.21
CA GLY A 40 2.99 -21.39 13.17
C GLY A 40 1.85 -20.57 12.55
N ILE A 41 2.05 -20.12 11.29
CA ILE A 41 1.02 -19.40 10.52
C ILE A 41 -0.16 -20.31 10.23
N ILE A 42 0.08 -21.55 9.77
CA ILE A 42 -0.96 -22.53 9.44
C ILE A 42 -1.74 -22.94 10.69
N MET A 43 -1.07 -23.15 11.82
CA MET A 43 -1.74 -23.48 13.08
C MET A 43 -2.64 -22.33 13.56
N LEU A 44 -2.17 -21.08 13.47
CA LEU A 44 -2.95 -19.92 13.88
C LEU A 44 -4.09 -19.61 12.91
N ALA A 45 -3.88 -19.84 11.61
CA ALA A 45 -4.90 -19.74 10.58
C ALA A 45 -5.94 -20.87 10.66
N GLY A 46 -5.54 -22.08 11.04
CA GLY A 46 -6.44 -23.23 11.18
C GLY A 46 -7.43 -23.11 12.35
N ARG A 47 -7.16 -22.21 13.31
CA ARG A 47 -8.06 -21.88 14.41
C ARG A 47 -8.94 -20.65 14.14
N ALA A 48 -8.67 -19.94 13.05
CA ALA A 48 -9.46 -18.78 12.68
C ALA A 48 -10.83 -19.20 12.16
N HIS A 49 -11.85 -18.52 12.65
CA HIS A 49 -13.19 -18.59 12.12
C HIS A 49 -13.61 -17.18 11.73
N LEU A 50 -14.16 -17.01 10.53
CA LEU A 50 -14.60 -15.71 10.06
C LEU A 50 -15.83 -15.29 10.87
N HIS A 51 -15.75 -14.15 11.53
CA HIS A 51 -16.86 -13.53 12.25
C HIS A 51 -17.02 -12.06 11.83
N ALA A 52 -18.16 -11.46 12.19
CA ALA A 52 -18.36 -10.03 12.03
C ALA A 52 -17.33 -9.25 12.87
N PRO A 53 -16.92 -8.04 12.44
CA PRO A 53 -15.86 -7.29 13.13
C PRO A 53 -16.17 -7.10 14.63
N ASP A 54 -15.29 -7.59 15.51
CA ASP A 54 -15.45 -7.44 16.96
C ASP A 54 -15.27 -5.96 17.36
N ILE A 55 -16.40 -5.30 17.63
CA ILE A 55 -16.43 -3.88 18.03
C ILE A 55 -15.75 -3.67 19.40
N GLY A 56 -15.77 -4.66 20.28
CA GLY A 56 -15.10 -4.61 21.58
C GLY A 56 -13.59 -4.52 21.44
N VAL A 57 -13.00 -5.26 20.49
CA VAL A 57 -11.57 -5.12 20.13
C VAL A 57 -11.30 -3.71 19.62
N PHE A 58 -12.10 -3.20 18.67
CA PHE A 58 -11.92 -1.87 18.11
C PHE A 58 -11.98 -0.76 19.17
N GLN A 59 -12.92 -0.84 20.11
CA GLN A 59 -13.10 0.15 21.17
C GLN A 59 -11.89 0.27 22.11
N ARG A 60 -11.14 -0.82 22.33
CA ARG A 60 -9.95 -0.83 23.20
C ARG A 60 -8.69 -0.34 22.51
N LEU A 61 -8.73 -0.12 21.19
CA LEU A 61 -7.55 0.33 20.46
C LEU A 61 -7.15 1.77 20.83
N PRO A 62 -5.84 2.07 20.87
CA PRO A 62 -5.33 3.43 20.95
C PRO A 62 -5.92 4.31 19.84
N LEU A 63 -6.10 5.60 20.14
CA LEU A 63 -6.68 6.56 19.20
C LEU A 63 -5.94 6.59 17.86
N ALA A 64 -4.61 6.50 17.87
CA ALA A 64 -3.79 6.47 16.66
C ALA A 64 -4.18 5.30 15.73
N ILE A 65 -4.40 4.11 16.27
CA ILE A 65 -4.77 2.92 15.48
C ILE A 65 -6.19 3.06 14.93
N LYS A 66 -7.14 3.59 15.71
CA LYS A 66 -8.52 3.85 15.26
C LYS A 66 -8.53 4.81 14.08
N MET A 67 -7.84 5.95 14.21
CA MET A 67 -7.74 6.96 13.16
C MET A 67 -7.07 6.37 11.91
N HIS A 68 -5.98 5.62 12.08
CA HIS A 68 -5.28 4.97 10.99
C HIS A 68 -6.20 4.02 10.22
N LEU A 69 -6.87 3.10 10.94
CA LEU A 69 -7.72 2.07 10.34
C LEU A 69 -8.90 2.70 9.57
N LEU A 70 -9.62 3.63 10.20
CA LEU A 70 -10.76 4.29 9.55
C LEU A 70 -10.34 5.09 8.32
N ALA A 71 -9.23 5.84 8.42
CA ALA A 71 -8.70 6.60 7.30
C ALA A 71 -8.21 5.69 6.16
N ALA A 72 -7.59 4.55 6.51
CA ALA A 72 -7.10 3.56 5.54
C ALA A 72 -8.25 2.92 4.76
N VAL A 73 -9.31 2.50 5.44
CA VAL A 73 -10.51 1.94 4.80
C VAL A 73 -11.13 2.98 3.85
N GLY A 74 -11.30 4.22 4.31
CA GLY A 74 -11.80 5.31 3.47
C GLY A 74 -10.90 5.59 2.25
N ALA A 75 -9.57 5.59 2.43
CA ALA A 75 -8.62 5.82 1.36
C ALA A 75 -8.60 4.69 0.33
N VAL A 76 -8.77 3.44 0.75
CA VAL A 76 -8.86 2.28 -0.16
C VAL A 76 -10.13 2.38 -1.01
N ILE A 77 -11.29 2.60 -0.38
CA ILE A 77 -12.58 2.72 -1.08
C ILE A 77 -12.55 3.88 -2.07
N LEU A 78 -12.15 5.08 -1.61
CA LEU A 78 -12.12 6.27 -2.45
C LEU A 78 -11.04 6.17 -3.54
N GLY A 79 -9.88 5.58 -3.23
CA GLY A 79 -8.80 5.35 -4.19
C GLY A 79 -9.22 4.39 -5.31
N ALA A 80 -9.89 3.29 -4.97
CA ALA A 80 -10.46 2.37 -5.96
C ALA A 80 -11.51 3.07 -6.83
N ALA A 81 -12.41 3.86 -6.23
CA ALA A 81 -13.39 4.66 -6.97
C ALA A 81 -12.71 5.67 -7.93
N LEU A 82 -11.65 6.35 -7.49
CA LEU A 82 -10.86 7.28 -8.32
C LEU A 82 -10.18 6.59 -9.52
N MET A 83 -9.88 5.29 -9.42
CA MET A 83 -9.31 4.51 -10.52
C MET A 83 -10.37 4.04 -11.51
N TRP A 84 -11.57 3.70 -11.03
CA TRP A 84 -12.65 3.15 -11.85
C TRP A 84 -13.46 4.22 -12.58
N VAL A 85 -13.74 5.33 -11.92
CA VAL A 85 -14.65 6.35 -12.43
C VAL A 85 -13.99 7.16 -13.56
N ARG A 86 -14.78 7.54 -14.58
CA ARG A 86 -14.34 8.45 -15.65
C ARG A 86 -13.84 9.75 -15.02
N LYS A 87 -12.60 10.11 -15.33
CA LYS A 87 -11.92 11.29 -14.77
C LYS A 87 -12.63 12.58 -15.22
N GLY A 88 -13.55 13.08 -14.39
CA GLY A 88 -14.17 14.40 -14.54
C GLY A 88 -13.35 15.46 -13.80
N ARG A 89 -13.27 16.69 -14.35
CA ARG A 89 -12.44 17.78 -13.82
C ARG A 89 -12.75 18.13 -12.35
N THR A 90 -14.02 18.21 -11.97
CA THR A 90 -14.43 18.62 -10.62
C THR A 90 -14.41 17.46 -9.64
N PHE A 91 -15.05 16.33 -9.98
CA PHE A 91 -15.09 15.13 -9.14
C PHE A 91 -13.68 14.65 -8.77
N HIS A 92 -12.80 14.48 -9.77
CA HIS A 92 -11.44 13.99 -9.53
C HIS A 92 -10.64 14.93 -8.64
N ARG A 93 -10.88 16.25 -8.71
CA ARG A 93 -10.19 17.23 -7.87
C ARG A 93 -10.65 17.15 -6.42
N VAL A 94 -11.96 17.13 -6.17
CA VAL A 94 -12.52 17.05 -4.80
C VAL A 94 -12.19 15.70 -4.16
N ALA A 95 -12.46 14.60 -4.87
CA ALA A 95 -12.14 13.27 -4.39
C ALA A 95 -10.62 13.07 -4.23
N GLY A 96 -9.80 13.63 -5.13
CA GLY A 96 -8.35 13.60 -5.03
C GLY A 96 -7.81 14.31 -3.79
N TRP A 97 -8.32 15.51 -3.46
CA TRP A 97 -7.93 16.20 -2.22
C TRP A 97 -8.42 15.49 -0.95
N THR A 98 -9.62 14.91 -1.00
CA THR A 98 -10.14 14.06 0.08
C THR A 98 -9.23 12.86 0.29
N TRP A 99 -8.83 12.18 -0.78
CA TRP A 99 -7.92 11.05 -0.75
C TRP A 99 -6.54 11.44 -0.22
N VAL A 100 -5.96 12.57 -0.66
CA VAL A 100 -4.69 13.10 -0.12
C VAL A 100 -4.78 13.34 1.39
N SER A 101 -5.91 13.87 1.87
CA SER A 101 -6.13 14.10 3.31
C SER A 101 -6.21 12.79 4.08
N LEU A 102 -6.93 11.79 3.56
CA LEU A 102 -7.02 10.46 4.15
C LEU A 102 -5.65 9.78 4.21
N VAL A 103 -4.88 9.78 3.12
CA VAL A 103 -3.53 9.19 3.07
C VAL A 103 -2.58 9.91 4.03
N SER A 104 -2.71 11.23 4.16
CA SER A 104 -1.93 12.01 5.13
C SER A 104 -2.27 11.61 6.56
N LEU A 105 -3.56 11.37 6.88
CA LEU A 105 -3.99 10.90 8.19
C LEU A 105 -3.52 9.47 8.46
N VAL A 106 -3.55 8.58 7.47
CA VAL A 106 -2.98 7.22 7.55
C VAL A 106 -1.49 7.28 7.89
N ALA A 107 -0.71 8.04 7.11
CA ALA A 107 0.73 8.14 7.30
C ALA A 107 1.10 8.92 8.58
N GLY A 108 0.36 9.96 8.94
CA GLY A 108 0.60 10.71 10.17
C GLY A 108 0.33 9.88 11.41
N SER A 109 -0.78 9.13 11.43
CA SER A 109 -1.13 8.28 12.57
C SER A 109 -0.21 7.06 12.69
N SER A 110 0.34 6.52 11.58
CA SER A 110 1.25 5.37 11.63
C SER A 110 2.58 5.65 12.32
N ILE A 111 3.01 6.92 12.42
CA ILE A 111 4.20 7.32 13.18
C ILE A 111 4.10 6.89 14.66
N PHE A 112 2.88 6.83 15.20
CA PHE A 112 2.61 6.47 16.58
C PHE A 112 2.31 4.97 16.78
N ILE A 113 2.30 4.17 15.71
CA ILE A 113 1.97 2.74 15.78
C ILE A 113 3.27 1.92 15.85
N THR A 114 3.74 1.67 17.07
CA THR A 114 5.04 1.04 17.34
C THR A 114 4.96 -0.39 17.89
N GLN A 115 3.76 -0.99 17.88
CA GLN A 115 3.49 -2.33 18.41
C GLN A 115 4.35 -3.44 17.79
N LEU A 116 4.87 -3.23 16.59
CA LEU A 116 5.71 -4.22 15.90
C LEU A 116 7.15 -4.31 16.43
N ASN A 117 7.65 -3.28 17.11
CA ASN A 117 9.03 -3.25 17.56
C ASN A 117 9.13 -2.79 19.03
N HIS A 118 8.30 -3.37 19.90
CA HIS A 118 8.32 -3.14 21.35
C HIS A 118 8.32 -1.66 21.76
N GLY A 119 7.57 -0.81 21.04
CA GLY A 119 7.52 0.63 21.31
C GLY A 119 8.47 1.48 20.45
N HIS A 120 9.38 0.87 19.70
CA HIS A 120 10.29 1.54 18.76
C HIS A 120 9.74 1.59 17.33
N TRP A 121 10.38 2.38 16.48
CA TRP A 121 10.10 2.39 15.05
C TRP A 121 10.55 1.08 14.40
N SER A 122 9.69 0.55 13.55
CA SER A 122 9.93 -0.63 12.72
C SER A 122 10.24 -0.22 11.27
N LEU A 123 10.64 -1.17 10.43
CA LEU A 123 10.80 -0.95 8.98
C LEU A 123 9.54 -0.37 8.30
N LEU A 124 8.35 -0.59 8.86
CA LEU A 124 7.11 0.01 8.35
C LEU A 124 7.07 1.54 8.50
N HIS A 125 7.87 2.12 9.39
CA HIS A 125 7.99 3.58 9.51
C HIS A 125 8.75 4.17 8.31
N LEU A 126 9.60 3.39 7.63
CA LEU A 126 10.21 3.83 6.38
C LEU A 126 9.17 4.01 5.28
N PHE A 127 8.17 3.12 5.21
CA PHE A 127 7.00 3.28 4.32
C PHE A 127 6.19 4.54 4.65
N THR A 128 6.11 4.90 5.92
CA THR A 128 5.46 6.15 6.36
C THR A 128 6.22 7.36 5.82
N GLY A 129 7.54 7.41 6.01
CA GLY A 129 8.38 8.49 5.48
C GLY A 129 8.32 8.59 3.95
N TRP A 130 8.38 7.45 3.26
CA TRP A 130 8.21 7.39 1.81
C TRP A 130 6.85 7.96 1.37
N THR A 131 5.77 7.59 2.05
CA THR A 131 4.41 8.07 1.74
C THR A 131 4.31 9.59 1.92
N LEU A 132 4.81 10.11 3.04
CA LEU A 132 4.82 11.55 3.35
C LEU A 132 5.66 12.37 2.36
N LEU A 133 6.70 11.77 1.76
CA LEU A 133 7.50 12.40 0.71
C LEU A 133 6.81 12.34 -0.66
N MET A 134 6.31 11.17 -1.06
CA MET A 134 5.77 10.94 -2.40
C MET A 134 4.41 11.62 -2.62
N LEU A 135 3.58 11.71 -1.58
CA LEU A 135 2.25 12.33 -1.67
C LEU A 135 2.31 13.80 -2.12
N PRO A 136 3.08 14.71 -1.48
CA PRO A 136 3.20 16.08 -1.96
C PRO A 136 3.86 16.14 -3.34
N LEU A 137 4.86 15.30 -3.64
CA LEU A 137 5.48 15.24 -4.97
C LEU A 137 4.46 14.87 -6.07
N ALA A 138 3.53 13.95 -5.79
CA ALA A 138 2.45 13.59 -6.70
C ALA A 138 1.48 14.77 -6.93
N VAL A 139 1.18 15.55 -5.89
CA VAL A 139 0.35 16.77 -5.98
C VAL A 139 1.08 17.86 -6.77
N PHE A 140 2.39 18.06 -6.55
CA PHE A 140 3.20 19.01 -7.33
C PHE A 140 3.26 18.64 -8.81
N ALA A 141 3.39 17.35 -9.13
CA ALA A 141 3.34 16.87 -10.52
C ALA A 141 2.00 17.23 -11.20
N ALA A 142 0.87 17.09 -10.49
CA ALA A 142 -0.43 17.52 -11.01
C ALA A 142 -0.48 19.04 -11.24
N LYS A 143 0.02 19.85 -10.30
CA LYS A 143 0.09 21.31 -10.45
C LYS A 143 0.92 21.75 -11.67
N ARG A 144 2.03 21.04 -11.95
CA ARG A 144 2.87 21.26 -13.13
C ARG A 144 2.31 20.65 -14.42
N ARG A 145 1.06 20.16 -14.42
CA ARG A 145 0.42 19.46 -15.54
C ARG A 145 1.19 18.23 -16.04
N ASN A 146 2.07 17.67 -15.21
CA ASN A 146 2.76 16.41 -15.51
C ASN A 146 1.88 15.24 -15.05
N VAL A 147 0.87 14.93 -15.87
CA VAL A 147 -0.15 13.93 -15.59
C VAL A 147 0.45 12.53 -15.45
N GLU A 148 1.44 12.19 -16.27
CA GLU A 148 2.02 10.85 -16.22
C GLU A 148 2.79 10.61 -14.91
N ARG A 149 3.58 11.59 -14.45
CA ARG A 149 4.25 11.49 -13.14
C ARG A 149 3.23 11.45 -12.00
N HIS A 150 2.22 12.33 -12.02
CA HIS A 150 1.14 12.31 -11.02
C HIS A 150 0.48 10.94 -10.94
N ARG A 151 0.06 10.40 -12.08
CA ARG A 151 -0.63 9.10 -12.18
C ARG A 151 0.25 7.97 -11.65
N ARG A 152 1.52 7.88 -12.09
CA ARG A 152 2.45 6.84 -11.64
C ARG A 152 2.67 6.90 -10.13
N THR A 153 2.91 8.09 -9.57
CA THR A 153 3.13 8.23 -8.13
C THR A 153 1.86 7.93 -7.33
N MET A 154 0.69 8.39 -7.76
CA MET A 154 -0.58 8.08 -7.08
C MET A 154 -0.91 6.58 -7.11
N MET A 155 -0.71 5.90 -8.25
CA MET A 155 -0.87 4.45 -8.33
C MET A 155 0.14 3.72 -7.45
N GLY A 156 1.40 4.17 -7.44
CA GLY A 156 2.44 3.63 -6.55
C GLY A 156 2.07 3.77 -5.07
N LEU A 157 1.53 4.93 -4.65
CA LEU A 157 1.04 5.13 -3.30
C LEU A 157 -0.16 4.24 -2.97
N PHE A 158 -1.08 4.05 -3.91
CA PHE A 158 -2.24 3.18 -3.68
C PHE A 158 -1.85 1.71 -3.53
N TYR A 159 -1.17 1.14 -4.54
CA TYR A 159 -0.79 -0.27 -4.53
C TYR A 159 0.31 -0.55 -3.51
N GLY A 160 1.37 0.26 -3.50
CA GLY A 160 2.47 0.07 -2.56
C GLY A 160 2.10 0.38 -1.11
N GLY A 161 1.29 1.43 -0.89
CA GLY A 161 0.92 1.88 0.45
C GLY A 161 -0.21 1.07 1.08
N PHE A 162 -1.23 0.66 0.32
CA PHE A 162 -2.39 -0.04 0.89
C PHE A 162 -2.42 -1.54 0.63
N VAL A 163 -2.09 -2.01 -0.56
CA VAL A 163 -2.17 -3.46 -0.84
C VAL A 163 -1.11 -4.21 -0.04
N ILE A 164 0.15 -3.76 -0.10
CA ILE A 164 1.24 -4.40 0.64
C ILE A 164 1.01 -4.33 2.15
N ASN A 165 0.71 -3.14 2.70
CA ASN A 165 0.43 -3.03 4.14
C ASN A 165 -0.84 -3.76 4.57
N GLY A 166 -1.85 -3.87 3.69
CA GLY A 166 -3.06 -4.64 3.95
C GLY A 166 -2.75 -6.11 4.22
N PHE A 167 -1.86 -6.72 3.43
CA PHE A 167 -1.37 -8.07 3.69
C PHE A 167 -0.63 -8.17 5.02
N ILE A 168 0.24 -7.20 5.33
CA ILE A 168 0.99 -7.19 6.60
C ILE A 168 0.05 -7.04 7.81
N ALA A 169 -1.00 -6.23 7.68
CA ALA A 169 -2.00 -6.02 8.72
C ALA A 169 -2.87 -7.27 8.97
N MET A 170 -3.04 -8.11 7.95
CA MET A 170 -3.78 -9.37 8.01
C MET A 170 -2.92 -10.59 8.42
N ILE A 171 -1.65 -10.38 8.78
CA ILE A 171 -0.83 -11.47 9.34
C ILE A 171 -1.51 -11.99 10.62
N PRO A 172 -1.67 -13.33 10.78
CA PRO A 172 -2.28 -13.90 11.97
C PRO A 172 -1.67 -13.38 13.27
N GLY A 173 -2.54 -13.02 14.23
CA GLY A 173 -2.14 -12.43 15.52
C GLY A 173 -2.02 -10.89 15.52
N ARG A 174 -2.22 -10.22 14.38
CA ARG A 174 -2.32 -8.74 14.31
C ARG A 174 -3.72 -8.24 14.65
N THR A 175 -3.82 -6.94 14.95
CA THR A 175 -5.09 -6.27 15.27
C THR A 175 -6.17 -6.50 14.21
N VAL A 176 -5.85 -6.38 12.92
CA VAL A 176 -6.87 -6.52 11.87
C VAL A 176 -7.28 -7.98 11.72
N TRP A 177 -6.35 -8.93 11.88
CA TRP A 177 -6.71 -10.35 11.96
C TRP A 177 -7.68 -10.62 13.11
N GLN A 178 -7.38 -10.14 14.32
CA GLN A 178 -8.23 -10.31 15.50
C GLN A 178 -9.62 -9.70 15.35
N LEU A 179 -9.78 -8.65 14.52
CA LEU A 179 -11.09 -8.08 14.27
C LEU A 179 -12.03 -9.05 13.54
N PHE A 180 -11.52 -9.92 12.67
CA PHE A 180 -12.34 -10.76 11.78
C PHE A 180 -12.17 -12.28 11.96
N PHE A 181 -11.08 -12.72 12.58
CA PHE A 181 -10.61 -14.11 12.60
C PHE A 181 -10.15 -14.58 13.99
N GLY A 182 -10.47 -13.81 15.03
CA GLY A 182 -10.03 -14.01 16.42
C GLY A 182 -10.84 -15.03 17.19
#